data_AF-X1GZ21-F1
#
_entry.id   AF-X1GZ21-F1
#
_cell.length_a   1.000
_cell.length_b   1.000
_cell.length_c   1.000
_cell.angle_alpha   90.00
_cell.angle_beta   90.00
_cell.angle_gamma   90.00
#
_symmetry.space_group_name_H-M   'P 1'
#
loop_
_entity.id
_entity.type
_entity.pdbx_description
1 polymer ?
#
loop_
_entity_poly.entity_id
_entity_poly.type
_entity_poly.pdbx_seq_one_letter_code
_entity_poly.pdbx_strand_id
1 'polypeptide(L)'
;MKILYINPARLQSGLDSIITGSPLSLISIAAMVPEHDAKLFDFKVDKYREKRFRSELNRYDVVAITSMTPQIYSALEVAEMAKEQGCKTILGGYHPTLVPEFVAKHEYVDFTVRGEGENTFKEIIDYIDGNKNNVSIKEIDGISYLNKDGKLIHNNERQLECNLDNFPMPRRDLLKGKLYTYLGTTTQQVETSRGCPHNCKFCCIIKMWRNSNQPITYRTKSISRIMREIYDVDWKNDFIFFCEDNFTINVKRFHKTFFVLYNISCFLC
;
A
#
# COMPACT_ATOMS: atom_id res chain seq x y z
N MET A 1 -6.17 9.95 15.72
CA MET A 1 -7.33 9.42 14.97
C MET A 1 -7.32 7.90 14.96
N LYS A 2 -8.46 7.29 14.60
CA LYS A 2 -8.63 5.86 14.30
C LYS A 2 -8.70 5.67 12.79
N ILE A 3 -7.80 4.87 12.24
CA ILE A 3 -7.65 4.65 10.80
C ILE A 3 -7.92 3.18 10.46
N LEU A 4 -8.83 2.93 9.52
CA LEU A 4 -9.08 1.61 8.96
C LEU A 4 -8.41 1.49 7.58
N TYR A 5 -7.52 0.52 7.43
CA TYR A 5 -6.87 0.17 6.17
C TYR A 5 -7.61 -0.98 5.53
N ILE A 6 -7.94 -0.88 4.24
CA ILE A 6 -8.79 -1.84 3.55
C ILE A 6 -8.15 -2.36 2.27
N ASN A 7 -8.07 -3.70 2.19
CA ASN A 7 -7.91 -4.42 0.94
C ASN A 7 -9.30 -4.90 0.47
N PRO A 8 -9.89 -4.28 -0.57
CA PRO A 8 -11.26 -4.55 -1.01
C PRO A 8 -11.36 -5.77 -1.94
N ALA A 9 -10.34 -6.62 -2.01
CA ALA A 9 -10.33 -7.76 -2.90
C ALA A 9 -11.37 -8.82 -2.48
N ARG A 10 -12.47 -8.90 -3.23
CA ARG A 10 -13.56 -9.89 -3.04
C ARG A 10 -13.56 -11.02 -4.06
N LEU A 11 -12.69 -10.95 -5.07
CA LEU A 11 -12.64 -11.95 -6.14
C LEU A 11 -12.16 -13.28 -5.58
N GLN A 12 -12.96 -14.32 -5.76
CA GLN A 12 -12.66 -15.71 -5.35
C GLN A 12 -12.53 -16.63 -6.57
N SER A 13 -12.17 -16.08 -7.74
CA SER A 13 -12.01 -16.82 -8.98
C SER A 13 -10.57 -16.78 -9.49
N GLY A 14 -10.11 -17.83 -10.16
CA GLY A 14 -8.75 -17.90 -10.70
C GLY A 14 -7.68 -17.91 -9.60
N LEU A 15 -6.52 -17.32 -9.85
CA LEU A 15 -5.42 -17.27 -8.89
C LEU A 15 -5.79 -16.58 -7.57
N ASP A 16 -6.74 -15.64 -7.58
CA ASP A 16 -7.22 -14.97 -6.36
C ASP A 16 -7.93 -15.92 -5.38
N SER A 17 -8.40 -17.08 -5.84
CA SER A 17 -9.00 -18.12 -4.99
C SER A 17 -7.97 -18.91 -4.16
N ILE A 18 -6.71 -18.92 -4.58
CA ILE A 18 -5.62 -19.72 -3.99
C ILE A 18 -4.44 -18.86 -3.51
N ILE A 19 -4.54 -17.52 -3.68
CA ILE A 19 -3.54 -16.55 -3.24
C ILE A 19 -4.22 -15.46 -2.40
N THR A 20 -3.99 -15.55 -1.10
CA THR A 20 -4.32 -14.53 -0.10
C THR A 20 -3.02 -13.87 0.35
N GLY A 21 -2.28 -13.22 -0.55
CA GLY A 21 -1.04 -12.52 -0.18
C GLY A 21 -1.30 -11.36 0.80
N SER A 22 -0.42 -11.17 1.79
CA SER A 22 -0.50 -10.06 2.75
C SER A 22 -0.45 -8.70 2.04
N PRO A 23 -1.29 -7.70 2.39
CA PRO A 23 -1.31 -6.40 1.73
C PRO A 23 -0.15 -5.51 2.24
N LEU A 24 1.08 -5.78 1.76
CA LEU A 24 2.30 -5.08 2.19
C LEU A 24 2.18 -3.55 2.05
N SER A 25 1.55 -3.07 0.97
CA SER A 25 1.35 -1.63 0.75
C SER A 25 0.56 -0.95 1.88
N LEU A 26 -0.49 -1.59 2.40
CA LEU A 26 -1.34 -1.01 3.45
C LEU A 26 -0.61 -0.96 4.79
N ILE A 27 0.10 -2.03 5.17
CA ILE A 27 0.86 -2.06 6.42
C ILE A 27 2.10 -1.15 6.37
N SER A 28 2.64 -0.87 5.18
CA SER A 28 3.70 0.12 4.97
C SER A 28 3.22 1.55 5.17
N ILE A 29 2.06 1.93 4.59
CA ILE A 29 1.52 3.29 4.82
C ILE A 29 1.01 3.46 6.26
N ALA A 30 0.53 2.39 6.91
CA ALA A 30 0.16 2.43 8.33
C ALA A 30 1.36 2.71 9.24
N ALA A 31 2.56 2.27 8.85
CA ALA A 31 3.79 2.53 9.59
C ALA A 31 4.23 4.01 9.55
N MET A 32 3.72 4.80 8.60
CA MET A 32 4.07 6.22 8.44
C MET A 32 3.47 7.13 9.51
N VAL A 33 2.43 6.66 10.21
CA VAL A 33 1.68 7.41 11.22
C VAL A 33 1.44 6.57 12.48
N PRO A 34 2.52 6.09 13.13
CA PRO A 34 2.44 5.13 14.23
C PRO A 34 1.72 5.67 15.49
N GLU A 35 1.54 6.98 15.60
CA GLU A 35 0.82 7.64 16.68
C GLU A 35 -0.71 7.47 16.62
N HIS A 36 -1.23 6.94 15.52
CA HIS A 36 -2.66 6.72 15.33
C HIS A 36 -3.05 5.26 15.53
N ASP A 37 -4.27 5.05 16.02
CA ASP A 37 -4.85 3.71 16.14
C ASP A 37 -5.15 3.18 14.75
N ALA A 38 -4.69 1.96 14.47
CA ALA A 38 -4.67 1.38 13.14
C ALA A 38 -5.29 -0.01 13.18
N LYS A 39 -6.20 -0.28 12.22
CA LYS A 39 -6.72 -1.62 11.97
C LYS A 39 -6.67 -1.94 10.50
N LEU A 40 -6.34 -3.18 10.17
CA LEU A 40 -6.47 -3.74 8.82
C LEU A 40 -7.74 -4.56 8.71
N PHE A 41 -8.50 -4.35 7.64
CA PHE A 41 -9.59 -5.22 7.20
C PHE A 41 -9.31 -5.67 5.77
N ASP A 42 -9.12 -6.97 5.59
CA ASP A 42 -8.81 -7.54 4.28
C ASP A 42 -9.90 -8.52 3.86
N PHE A 43 -10.66 -8.15 2.83
CA PHE A 43 -11.80 -8.93 2.34
C PHE A 43 -11.43 -10.37 1.92
N LYS A 44 -10.15 -10.69 1.70
CA LYS A 44 -9.70 -12.06 1.42
C LYS A 44 -9.65 -12.96 2.65
N VAL A 45 -9.45 -12.40 3.84
CA VAL A 45 -9.21 -13.17 5.08
C VAL A 45 -10.17 -12.83 6.22
N ASP A 46 -10.82 -11.67 6.15
CA ASP A 46 -11.80 -11.22 7.12
C ASP A 46 -13.19 -11.80 6.87
N LYS A 47 -13.89 -12.12 7.97
CA LYS A 47 -15.30 -12.50 7.91
C LYS A 47 -16.15 -11.25 7.62
N TYR A 48 -16.57 -11.10 6.37
CA TYR A 48 -17.43 -10.01 5.94
C TYR A 48 -18.92 -10.32 6.17
N ARG A 49 -19.62 -9.40 6.85
CA ARG A 49 -21.08 -9.33 6.90
C ARG A 49 -21.47 -7.87 6.78
N GLU A 50 -22.07 -7.48 5.67
CA GLU A 50 -22.29 -6.09 5.28
C GLU A 50 -22.88 -5.22 6.41
N LYS A 51 -24.01 -5.62 7.01
CA LYS A 51 -24.65 -4.85 8.09
C LYS A 51 -23.70 -4.58 9.27
N ARG A 52 -22.91 -5.58 9.66
CA ARG A 52 -21.94 -5.45 10.76
C ARG A 52 -20.76 -4.57 10.33
N PHE A 53 -20.25 -4.78 9.13
CA PHE A 53 -19.14 -4.02 8.58
C PHE A 53 -19.50 -2.53 8.48
N ARG A 54 -20.63 -2.18 7.85
CA ARG A 54 -21.16 -0.81 7.79
C ARG A 54 -21.26 -0.19 9.19
N SER A 55 -21.84 -0.91 10.16
CA SER A 55 -21.96 -0.39 11.53
C SER A 55 -20.62 -0.20 12.25
N GLU A 56 -19.56 -0.90 11.83
CA GLU A 56 -18.24 -0.76 12.43
C GLU A 56 -17.49 0.47 11.89
N LEU A 57 -17.79 0.91 10.67
CA LEU A 57 -17.11 2.03 10.02
C LEU A 57 -17.26 3.34 10.81
N ASN A 58 -18.37 3.54 11.53
CA ASN A 58 -18.58 4.73 12.38
C ASN A 58 -17.57 4.90 13.54
N ARG A 59 -16.70 3.91 13.76
CA ARG A 59 -15.65 3.95 14.79
C ARG A 59 -14.35 4.57 14.30
N TYR A 60 -14.23 4.83 13.00
CA TYR A 60 -13.02 5.31 12.36
C TYR A 60 -13.22 6.73 11.85
N ASP A 61 -12.15 7.52 11.92
CA ASP A 61 -12.12 8.87 11.38
C ASP A 61 -11.75 8.83 9.89
N VAL A 62 -10.88 7.89 9.51
CA VAL A 62 -10.33 7.74 8.16
C VAL A 62 -10.41 6.28 7.72
N VAL A 63 -10.79 6.08 6.46
CA VAL A 63 -10.77 4.79 5.76
C VAL A 63 -9.83 4.89 4.55
N ALA A 64 -8.70 4.19 4.62
CA ALA A 64 -7.68 4.14 3.58
C ALA A 64 -7.79 2.85 2.78
N ILE A 65 -8.07 2.95 1.48
CA ILE A 65 -8.44 1.83 0.62
C ILE A 65 -7.40 1.70 -0.50
N THR A 66 -6.82 0.51 -0.65
CA THR A 66 -5.99 0.21 -1.82
C THR A 66 -6.85 -0.36 -2.96
N SER A 67 -6.49 -0.12 -4.22
CA SER A 67 -7.18 -0.74 -5.34
C SER A 67 -6.27 -1.03 -6.53
N MET A 68 -6.31 -2.27 -6.98
CA MET A 68 -6.00 -2.66 -8.36
C MET A 68 -7.21 -2.40 -9.26
N THR A 69 -7.01 -2.38 -10.58
CA THR A 69 -8.11 -2.18 -11.55
C THR A 69 -9.30 -3.13 -11.36
N PRO A 70 -9.14 -4.47 -11.20
CA PRO A 70 -10.28 -5.36 -11.01
C PRO A 70 -11.02 -5.14 -9.68
N GLN A 71 -10.46 -4.36 -8.75
CA GLN A 71 -11.00 -4.14 -7.41
C GLN A 71 -11.73 -2.80 -7.28
N ILE A 72 -11.66 -1.92 -8.30
CA ILE A 72 -12.07 -0.52 -8.15
C ILE A 72 -13.54 -0.36 -7.73
N TYR A 73 -14.46 -1.13 -8.28
CA TYR A 73 -15.87 -1.04 -7.89
C TYR A 73 -16.09 -1.48 -6.44
N SER A 74 -15.37 -2.51 -5.97
CA SER A 74 -15.43 -2.89 -4.55
C SER A 74 -14.78 -1.83 -3.65
N ALA A 75 -13.75 -1.13 -4.12
CA ALA A 75 -13.12 -0.04 -3.39
C ALA A 75 -14.07 1.16 -3.27
N LEU A 76 -14.78 1.51 -4.34
CA LEU A 76 -15.78 2.59 -4.37
C LEU A 76 -17.01 2.26 -3.51
N GLU A 77 -17.47 1.01 -3.52
CA GLU A 77 -18.54 0.55 -2.62
C GLU A 77 -18.14 0.70 -1.14
N VAL A 78 -16.91 0.33 -0.79
CA VAL A 78 -16.41 0.53 0.58
C VAL A 78 -16.27 2.02 0.91
N ALA A 79 -15.85 2.85 -0.06
CA ALA A 79 -15.77 4.29 0.12
C ALA A 79 -17.15 4.91 0.38
N GLU A 80 -18.18 4.49 -0.36
CA GLU A 80 -19.58 4.87 -0.13
C GLU A 80 -20.01 4.52 1.29
N MET A 81 -19.84 3.25 1.69
CA MET A 81 -20.18 2.78 3.04
C MET A 81 -19.49 3.61 4.13
N ALA A 82 -18.22 3.95 3.94
CA ALA A 82 -17.44 4.73 4.89
C ALA A 82 -17.93 6.19 4.95
N LYS A 83 -18.22 6.78 3.79
CA LYS A 83 -18.69 8.16 3.67
C LYS A 83 -20.05 8.35 4.34
N GLU A 84 -20.97 7.40 4.17
CA GLU A 84 -22.27 7.38 4.85
C GLU A 84 -22.16 7.34 6.38
N GLN A 85 -21.05 6.80 6.91
CA GLN A 85 -20.75 6.78 8.35
C GLN A 85 -19.91 7.98 8.81
N GLY A 86 -19.68 8.97 7.94
CA GLY A 86 -18.94 10.19 8.26
C GLY A 86 -17.41 10.07 8.19
N CYS A 87 -16.87 8.95 7.69
CA CYS A 87 -15.43 8.79 7.54
C CYS A 87 -14.88 9.67 6.42
N LYS A 88 -13.62 10.11 6.57
CA LYS A 88 -12.80 10.57 5.44
C LYS A 88 -12.28 9.38 4.65
N THR A 89 -12.34 9.43 3.32
CA THR A 89 -11.93 8.32 2.45
C THR A 89 -10.71 8.67 1.63
N ILE A 90 -9.73 7.77 1.64
CA ILE A 90 -8.47 7.91 0.87
C ILE A 90 -8.31 6.67 0.00
N LEU A 91 -8.24 6.84 -1.32
CA LEU A 91 -8.04 5.74 -2.26
C LEU A 91 -6.66 5.83 -2.89
N GLY A 92 -5.89 4.73 -2.85
CA GLY A 92 -4.56 4.64 -3.44
C GLY A 92 -4.29 3.31 -4.14
N GLY A 93 -3.12 3.16 -4.73
CA GLY A 93 -2.72 1.96 -5.47
C GLY A 93 -2.73 2.17 -6.98
N TYR A 94 -2.69 1.07 -7.74
CA TYR A 94 -2.49 1.14 -9.19
C TYR A 94 -3.63 1.81 -9.92
N HIS A 95 -4.89 1.49 -9.60
CA HIS A 95 -6.00 2.08 -10.33
C HIS A 95 -6.13 3.59 -10.07
N PRO A 96 -6.09 4.07 -8.80
CA PRO A 96 -5.99 5.50 -8.49
C PRO A 96 -4.82 6.22 -9.16
N THR A 97 -3.69 5.54 -9.34
CA THR A 97 -2.52 6.12 -10.03
C THR A 97 -2.71 6.23 -11.54
N LEU A 98 -3.31 5.21 -12.17
CA LEU A 98 -3.45 5.12 -13.63
C LEU A 98 -4.63 5.94 -14.16
N VAL A 99 -5.70 6.07 -13.39
CA VAL A 99 -6.94 6.76 -13.79
C VAL A 99 -7.43 7.69 -12.67
N PRO A 100 -6.61 8.65 -12.21
CA PRO A 100 -6.91 9.45 -11.04
C PRO A 100 -8.17 10.30 -11.18
N GLU A 101 -8.48 10.76 -12.40
CA GLU A 101 -9.66 11.59 -12.67
C GLU A 101 -10.96 10.81 -12.45
N PHE A 102 -10.98 9.52 -12.79
CA PHE A 102 -12.14 8.65 -12.56
C PHE A 102 -12.40 8.50 -11.06
N VAL A 103 -11.34 8.24 -10.29
CA VAL A 103 -11.44 8.00 -8.85
C VAL A 103 -11.73 9.30 -8.08
N ALA A 104 -11.01 10.37 -8.38
CA ALA A 104 -11.12 11.65 -7.66
C ALA A 104 -12.44 12.39 -7.91
N LYS A 105 -13.15 12.11 -9.01
CA LYS A 105 -14.48 12.69 -9.28
C LYS A 105 -15.61 11.96 -8.56
N HIS A 106 -15.34 10.80 -7.97
CA HIS A 106 -16.36 10.03 -7.26
C HIS A 106 -16.72 10.73 -5.94
N GLU A 107 -18.01 10.94 -5.68
CA GLU A 107 -18.49 11.74 -4.54
C GLU A 107 -18.10 11.18 -3.16
N TYR A 108 -17.80 9.89 -3.10
CA TYR A 108 -17.41 9.18 -1.89
C TYR A 108 -15.90 9.14 -1.66
N VAL A 109 -15.10 9.83 -2.47
CA VAL A 109 -13.63 9.86 -2.37
C VAL A 109 -13.17 11.26 -2.00
N ASP A 110 -12.62 11.44 -0.78
CA ASP A 110 -12.03 12.72 -0.38
C ASP A 110 -10.64 12.94 -1.02
N PHE A 111 -9.82 11.88 -1.08
CA PHE A 111 -8.46 11.96 -1.61
C PHE A 111 -8.10 10.74 -2.47
N THR A 112 -7.56 11.00 -3.67
CA THR A 112 -6.97 9.99 -4.55
C THR A 112 -5.46 10.13 -4.52
N VAL A 113 -4.75 9.11 -4.04
CA VAL A 113 -3.28 9.04 -3.98
C VAL A 113 -2.72 8.41 -5.25
N ARG A 114 -1.75 9.07 -5.88
CA ARG A 114 -1.06 8.65 -7.10
C ARG A 114 0.41 8.36 -6.81
N GLY A 115 0.92 7.28 -7.39
CA GLY A 115 2.32 6.88 -7.25
C GLY A 115 2.63 6.27 -5.87
N GLU A 116 3.86 6.48 -5.40
CA GLU A 116 4.31 6.04 -4.08
C GLU A 116 3.57 6.78 -2.96
N GLY A 117 2.94 6.01 -2.07
CA GLY A 117 1.89 6.52 -1.19
C GLY A 117 2.34 6.93 0.20
N GLU A 118 3.51 6.49 0.67
CA GLU A 118 3.92 6.60 2.09
C GLU A 118 3.98 8.05 2.59
N ASN A 119 4.79 8.89 1.95
CA ASN A 119 4.94 10.30 2.35
C ASN A 119 3.64 11.08 2.09
N THR A 120 3.01 10.85 0.95
CA THR A 120 1.72 11.46 0.57
C THR A 120 0.64 11.16 1.61
N PHE A 121 0.52 9.90 2.02
CA PHE A 121 -0.44 9.45 3.01
C PHE A 121 -0.19 10.11 4.35
N LYS A 122 1.07 10.16 4.80
CA LYS A 122 1.44 10.87 6.03
C LYS A 122 0.99 12.33 6.00
N GLU A 123 1.26 13.05 4.90
CA GLU A 123 0.87 14.45 4.77
C GLU A 123 -0.64 14.66 4.72
N ILE A 124 -1.40 13.75 4.09
CA ILE A 124 -2.88 13.77 4.16
C ILE A 124 -3.35 13.61 5.60
N ILE A 125 -2.77 12.67 6.35
CA ILE A 125 -3.13 12.43 7.74
C ILE A 125 -2.77 13.63 8.62
N ASP A 126 -1.57 14.22 8.44
CA ASP A 126 -1.17 15.45 9.13
C ASP A 126 -2.16 16.60 8.83
N TYR A 127 -2.61 16.74 7.58
CA TYR A 127 -3.63 17.71 7.16
C TYR A 127 -4.98 17.48 7.84
N ILE A 128 -5.44 16.22 7.90
CA ILE A 128 -6.73 15.88 8.52
C ILE A 128 -6.68 16.06 10.05
N ASP A 129 -5.58 15.67 10.71
CA ASP A 129 -5.44 15.76 12.17
C ASP A 129 -5.36 17.22 12.65
N GLY A 130 -4.89 18.14 11.80
CA GLY A 130 -4.82 19.57 12.08
C GLY A 130 -3.82 19.97 13.19
N ASN A 131 -3.25 19.01 13.91
CA ASN A 131 -2.36 19.23 15.05
C ASN A 131 -0.87 19.34 14.67
N LYS A 132 -0.51 19.03 13.42
CA LYS A 132 0.88 19.04 12.96
C LYS A 132 1.05 19.94 11.73
N ASN A 133 1.82 21.01 11.92
CA ASN A 133 2.49 21.79 10.88
C ASN A 133 1.65 22.67 9.93
N ASN A 134 0.33 22.85 10.14
CA ASN A 134 -0.50 23.66 9.23
C ASN A 134 -0.32 23.29 7.75
N VAL A 135 -0.15 21.99 7.45
CA VAL A 135 0.06 21.52 6.08
C VAL A 135 -1.10 21.97 5.22
N SER A 136 -0.83 22.72 4.15
CA SER A 136 -1.88 23.10 3.21
C SER A 136 -2.18 21.93 2.28
N ILE A 137 -3.46 21.66 2.01
CA ILE A 137 -3.85 20.65 1.01
C ILE A 137 -3.18 20.88 -0.36
N LYS A 138 -2.79 22.11 -0.69
CA LYS A 138 -2.10 22.45 -1.96
C LYS A 138 -0.63 22.02 -1.98
N GLU A 139 -0.03 21.75 -0.83
CA GLU A 139 1.39 21.39 -0.67
C GLU A 139 1.63 19.88 -0.63
N ILE A 140 0.55 19.09 -0.54
CA ILE A 140 0.61 17.64 -0.55
C ILE A 140 0.78 17.16 -2.00
N ASP A 141 1.98 16.78 -2.43
CA ASP A 141 2.11 16.24 -3.79
C ASP A 141 1.56 14.80 -3.87
N GLY A 142 1.30 14.34 -5.08
CA GLY A 142 0.80 12.99 -5.32
C GLY A 142 -0.72 12.84 -5.20
N ILE A 143 -1.46 13.86 -4.76
CA ILE A 143 -2.93 13.75 -4.60
C ILE A 143 -3.72 14.33 -5.78
N SER A 144 -4.93 13.81 -5.94
CA SER A 144 -6.02 14.40 -6.73
C SER A 144 -7.30 14.43 -5.89
N TYR A 145 -8.05 15.52 -5.96
CA TYR A 145 -9.24 15.73 -5.12
C TYR A 145 -10.20 16.76 -5.75
N LEU A 146 -11.45 16.81 -5.28
CA LEU A 146 -12.37 17.91 -5.58
C LEU A 146 -12.21 19.03 -4.55
N ASN A 147 -12.02 20.26 -5.01
CA ASN A 147 -12.03 21.42 -4.12
C ASN A 147 -13.46 21.73 -3.62
N LYS A 148 -13.60 22.76 -2.78
CA LYS A 148 -14.91 23.20 -2.24
C LYS A 148 -15.93 23.62 -3.31
N ASP A 149 -15.46 23.99 -4.51
CA ASP A 149 -16.30 24.36 -5.65
C ASP A 149 -16.63 23.17 -6.56
N GLY A 150 -16.23 21.95 -6.18
CA GLY A 150 -16.40 20.73 -7.00
C GLY A 150 -15.44 20.63 -8.19
N LYS A 151 -14.42 21.48 -8.27
CA LYS A 151 -13.41 21.44 -9.33
C LYS A 151 -12.35 20.38 -9.00
N LEU A 152 -12.07 19.51 -9.98
CA LEU A 152 -10.96 18.56 -9.89
C LEU A 152 -9.61 19.28 -9.88
N ILE A 153 -8.81 18.99 -8.85
CA ILE A 153 -7.46 19.48 -8.66
C ILE A 153 -6.49 18.31 -8.67
N HIS A 154 -5.38 18.48 -9.39
CA HIS A 154 -4.21 17.63 -9.30
C HIS A 154 -3.08 18.47 -8.71
N ASN A 155 -2.52 18.05 -7.58
CA ASN A 155 -1.28 18.62 -7.09
C ASN A 155 -0.10 18.05 -7.92
N ASN A 156 1.13 18.44 -7.61
CA ASN A 156 2.29 17.95 -8.38
C ASN A 156 2.47 16.43 -8.22
N GLU A 157 3.31 15.84 -9.07
CA GLU A 157 3.76 14.45 -8.88
C GLU A 157 4.71 14.38 -7.68
N ARG A 158 4.48 13.42 -6.77
CA ARG A 158 5.40 13.17 -5.66
C ARG A 158 6.72 12.59 -6.18
N GLN A 159 7.84 13.18 -5.78
CA GLN A 159 9.16 12.60 -6.00
C GLN A 159 9.28 11.27 -5.26
N LEU A 160 9.87 10.27 -5.91
CA LEU A 160 10.06 8.96 -5.28
C LEU A 160 11.17 9.04 -4.25
N GLU A 161 10.98 8.38 -3.11
CA GLU A 161 11.99 8.31 -2.06
C GLU A 161 13.24 7.59 -2.57
N CYS A 162 14.35 8.31 -2.74
CA CYS A 162 15.60 7.75 -3.27
C CYS A 162 16.13 6.58 -2.42
N ASN A 163 15.98 6.67 -1.09
CA ASN A 163 16.46 5.65 -0.16
C ASN A 163 15.30 4.96 0.55
N LEU A 164 14.98 3.74 0.11
CA LEU A 164 13.87 2.95 0.69
C LEU A 164 14.06 2.62 2.18
N ASP A 165 15.27 2.75 2.72
CA ASP A 165 15.53 2.58 4.15
C ASP A 165 14.97 3.72 5.02
N ASN A 166 14.63 4.87 4.41
CA ASN A 166 14.01 5.99 5.11
C ASN A 166 12.58 5.67 5.55
N PHE A 167 11.92 4.70 4.91
CA PHE A 167 10.60 4.26 5.35
C PHE A 167 10.68 3.42 6.64
N PRO A 168 9.70 3.57 7.55
CA PRO A 168 9.62 2.76 8.76
C PRO A 168 9.39 1.28 8.44
N MET A 169 9.60 0.41 9.43
CA MET A 169 9.29 -1.02 9.30
C MET A 169 7.77 -1.20 9.10
N PRO A 170 7.32 -2.07 8.18
CA PRO A 170 5.89 -2.30 7.95
C PRO A 170 5.19 -2.78 9.22
N ARG A 171 3.94 -2.37 9.44
CA ARG A 171 3.11 -2.77 10.60
C ARG A 171 2.60 -4.21 10.47
N ARG A 172 3.51 -5.19 10.56
CA ARG A 172 3.18 -6.62 10.46
C ARG A 172 2.25 -7.10 11.58
N ASP A 173 2.23 -6.41 12.71
CA ASP A 173 1.30 -6.63 13.81
C ASP A 173 -0.18 -6.46 13.42
N LEU A 174 -0.47 -5.74 12.31
CA LEU A 174 -1.83 -5.63 11.77
C LEU A 174 -2.26 -6.87 10.97
N LEU A 175 -1.33 -7.74 10.59
CA LEU A 175 -1.60 -8.93 9.80
C LEU A 175 -2.19 -10.06 10.65
N LYS A 176 -3.08 -10.84 10.04
CA LYS A 176 -3.63 -12.07 10.60
C LYS A 176 -2.80 -13.32 10.30
N GLY A 177 -1.47 -13.17 10.34
CA GLY A 177 -0.47 -14.22 10.15
C GLY A 177 -0.89 -15.32 9.16
N LYS A 178 -1.22 -16.49 9.70
CA LYS A 178 -1.53 -17.74 8.97
C LYS A 178 -2.72 -17.70 8.00
N LEU A 179 -3.49 -16.63 7.94
CA LEU A 179 -4.56 -16.48 6.95
C LEU A 179 -4.02 -16.05 5.58
N TYR A 180 -2.79 -15.54 5.52
CA TYR A 180 -2.17 -15.15 4.27
C TYR A 180 -1.40 -16.34 3.67
N THR A 181 -1.85 -16.80 2.51
CA THR A 181 -1.37 -18.03 1.90
C THR A 181 -1.12 -17.87 0.40
N TYR A 182 -0.20 -18.68 -0.11
CA TYR A 182 0.06 -18.85 -1.52
C TYR A 182 0.03 -20.34 -1.81
N LEU A 183 -0.91 -20.78 -2.65
CA LEU A 183 -1.10 -22.20 -2.97
C LEU A 183 -1.23 -23.08 -1.71
N GLY A 184 -1.95 -22.60 -0.70
CA GLY A 184 -2.20 -23.31 0.56
C GLY A 184 -1.06 -23.29 1.58
N THR A 185 0.09 -22.70 1.26
CA THR A 185 1.20 -22.51 2.20
C THR A 185 1.18 -21.09 2.76
N THR A 186 1.40 -20.93 4.07
CA THR A 186 1.45 -19.58 4.66
C THR A 186 2.60 -18.80 4.03
N THR A 187 2.33 -17.53 3.72
CA THR A 187 3.31 -16.66 3.06
C THR A 187 3.32 -15.29 3.67
N GLN A 188 4.50 -14.68 3.68
CA GLN A 188 4.67 -13.28 4.02
C GLN A 188 5.44 -12.57 2.91
N GLN A 189 4.96 -11.38 2.56
CA GLN A 189 5.58 -10.60 1.51
C GLN A 189 6.71 -9.73 2.05
N VAL A 190 7.84 -9.75 1.36
CA VAL A 190 8.97 -8.84 1.56
C VAL A 190 9.33 -8.24 0.22
N GLU A 191 9.59 -6.94 0.17
CA GLU A 191 10.16 -6.29 -1.02
C GLU A 191 11.61 -5.92 -0.74
N THR A 192 12.53 -6.16 -1.68
CA THR A 192 13.93 -5.73 -1.54
C THR A 192 14.26 -4.54 -2.43
N SER A 193 13.40 -4.25 -3.41
CA SER A 193 13.51 -3.12 -4.32
C SER A 193 12.13 -2.66 -4.79
N ARG A 194 12.07 -1.47 -5.39
CA ARG A 194 10.88 -0.90 -6.03
C ARG A 194 11.23 -0.36 -7.41
N GLY A 195 10.28 -0.53 -8.32
CA GLY A 195 10.35 -0.06 -9.69
C GLY A 195 11.17 -0.92 -10.63
N CYS A 196 11.26 -0.47 -11.87
CA CYS A 196 11.88 -1.22 -12.96
C CYS A 196 12.49 -0.23 -13.98
N PRO A 197 13.76 -0.41 -14.40
CA PRO A 197 14.41 0.50 -15.35
C PRO A 197 13.89 0.35 -16.78
N HIS A 198 13.14 -0.72 -17.09
CA HIS A 198 12.64 -0.99 -18.44
C HIS A 198 11.43 -0.11 -18.81
N ASN A 199 11.19 0.05 -20.11
CA ASN A 199 10.07 0.81 -20.69
C ASN A 199 9.15 -0.07 -21.56
N CYS A 200 8.75 -1.23 -21.04
CA CYS A 200 7.92 -2.17 -21.77
C CYS A 200 6.56 -1.53 -22.11
N LYS A 201 6.19 -1.47 -23.39
CA LYS A 201 4.96 -0.82 -23.88
C LYS A 201 3.67 -1.37 -23.25
N PHE A 202 3.69 -2.62 -22.80
CA PHE A 202 2.56 -3.30 -22.19
C PHE A 202 2.46 -3.12 -20.68
N CYS A 203 3.49 -2.55 -20.04
CA CYS A 203 3.62 -2.61 -18.59
C CYS A 203 3.07 -1.34 -17.92
N CYS A 204 2.11 -1.49 -17.02
CA CYS A 204 1.54 -0.39 -16.24
C CYS A 204 2.47 0.12 -15.14
N ILE A 205 3.51 -0.65 -14.79
CA ILE A 205 4.44 -0.34 -13.69
C ILE A 205 5.18 0.98 -13.88
N ILE A 206 5.42 1.34 -15.15
CA ILE A 206 6.11 2.57 -15.52
C ILE A 206 5.33 3.80 -15.06
N LYS A 207 3.99 3.72 -14.97
CA LYS A 207 3.16 4.83 -14.50
C LYS A 207 3.14 4.95 -12.97
N MET A 208 3.47 3.87 -12.26
CA MET A 208 3.62 3.89 -10.80
C MET A 208 4.97 4.50 -10.39
N TRP A 209 6.05 4.10 -11.07
CA TRP A 209 7.42 4.40 -10.62
C TRP A 209 8.21 5.34 -11.54
N ARG A 210 7.59 5.96 -12.54
CA ARG A 210 8.23 7.05 -13.29
C ARG A 210 7.60 8.36 -12.88
N ASN A 211 8.44 9.22 -12.32
CA ASN A 211 8.16 10.64 -12.19
C ASN A 211 8.85 11.34 -13.36
N SER A 212 8.17 12.29 -13.98
CA SER A 212 8.71 13.10 -15.09
C SER A 212 10.04 13.78 -14.75
N ASN A 213 10.30 14.02 -13.46
CA ASN A 213 11.48 14.71 -12.96
C ASN A 213 12.54 13.79 -12.34
N GLN A 214 12.36 12.46 -12.39
CA GLN A 214 13.28 11.51 -11.76
C GLN A 214 13.67 10.37 -12.72
N PRO A 215 14.94 10.29 -13.16
CA PRO A 215 15.39 9.25 -14.09
C PRO A 215 15.57 7.89 -13.40
N ILE A 216 15.75 7.87 -12.07
CA ILE A 216 15.97 6.66 -11.28
C ILE A 216 14.61 6.08 -10.89
N THR A 217 14.26 4.96 -11.51
CA THR A 217 13.02 4.23 -11.27
C THR A 217 13.24 3.01 -10.39
N TYR A 218 14.42 2.39 -10.47
CA TYR A 218 14.81 1.22 -9.69
C TYR A 218 15.56 1.63 -8.43
N ARG A 219 14.95 1.40 -7.27
CA ARG A 219 15.47 1.78 -5.96
C ARG A 219 15.50 0.57 -5.05
N THR A 220 16.48 0.49 -4.16
CA THR A 220 16.74 -0.72 -3.40
C THR A 220 16.91 -0.47 -1.92
N LYS A 221 16.42 -1.38 -1.08
CA LYS A 221 16.71 -1.39 0.36
C LYS A 221 18.15 -1.82 0.62
N SER A 222 18.77 -1.37 1.69
CA SER A 222 20.05 -1.94 2.13
C SER A 222 19.87 -3.41 2.54
N ILE A 223 20.96 -4.18 2.55
CA ILE A 223 20.92 -5.57 3.02
C ILE A 223 20.51 -5.64 4.49
N SER A 224 21.00 -4.72 5.33
CA SER A 224 20.60 -4.69 6.74
C SER A 224 19.10 -4.43 6.91
N ARG A 225 18.52 -3.55 6.09
CA ARG A 225 17.07 -3.33 6.06
C ARG A 225 16.30 -4.58 5.63
N ILE A 226 16.71 -5.23 4.54
CA ILE A 226 16.11 -6.49 4.08
C ILE A 226 16.15 -7.54 5.19
N MET A 227 17.31 -7.69 5.85
CA MET A 227 17.46 -8.65 6.93
C MET A 227 16.54 -8.38 8.11
N ARG A 228 16.39 -7.10 8.51
CA ARG A 228 15.42 -6.73 9.56
C ARG A 228 14.00 -7.11 9.18
N GLU A 229 13.56 -6.83 7.95
CA GLU A 229 12.21 -7.18 7.49
C GLU A 229 11.98 -8.69 7.39
N ILE A 230 13.02 -9.46 7.13
CA ILE A 230 13.01 -10.92 7.09
C ILE A 230 12.97 -11.52 8.50
N TYR A 231 13.70 -10.95 9.47
CA TYR A 231 13.62 -11.36 10.88
C TYR A 231 12.29 -10.98 11.55
N ASP A 232 11.62 -9.95 11.05
CA ASP A 232 10.30 -9.51 11.55
C ASP A 232 9.13 -10.38 11.04
N VAL A 233 9.40 -11.31 10.12
CA VAL A 233 8.42 -12.31 9.66
C VAL A 233 8.28 -13.42 10.72
N ASP A 234 7.04 -13.88 10.96
CA ASP A 234 6.80 -15.10 11.73
C ASP A 234 7.20 -16.31 10.87
N TRP A 235 8.17 -17.10 11.30
CA TRP A 235 8.72 -18.21 10.50
C TRP A 235 7.91 -19.51 10.61
N LYS A 236 6.81 -19.54 11.37
CA LYS A 236 6.05 -20.76 11.64
C LYS A 236 5.18 -21.22 10.45
N ASN A 237 5.83 -21.95 9.53
CA ASN A 237 5.31 -22.49 8.25
C ASN A 237 5.15 -21.43 7.14
N ASP A 238 5.96 -20.37 7.22
CA ASP A 238 5.92 -19.25 6.30
C ASP A 238 7.08 -19.36 5.31
N PHE A 239 6.80 -19.19 4.03
CA PHE A 239 7.85 -18.85 3.07
C PHE A 239 7.74 -17.37 2.68
N ILE A 240 8.88 -16.76 2.40
CA ILE A 240 8.94 -15.35 2.01
C ILE A 240 8.69 -15.25 0.51
N PHE A 241 7.68 -14.47 0.14
CA PHE A 241 7.42 -14.10 -1.24
C PHE A 241 8.03 -12.73 -1.53
N PHE A 242 9.04 -12.69 -2.41
CA PHE A 242 9.61 -11.44 -2.88
C PHE A 242 8.69 -10.80 -3.92
N CYS A 243 8.00 -9.71 -3.53
CA CYS A 243 6.87 -9.14 -4.28
C CYS A 243 7.22 -7.97 -5.22
N GLU A 244 8.51 -7.79 -5.53
CA GLU A 244 9.00 -6.68 -6.35
C GLU A 244 8.86 -6.93 -7.86
N ASP A 245 8.86 -5.86 -8.64
CA ASP A 245 8.66 -5.92 -10.09
C ASP A 245 9.80 -6.62 -10.83
N ASN A 246 11.02 -6.51 -10.31
CA ASN A 246 12.20 -7.13 -10.91
C ASN A 246 13.32 -7.38 -9.89
N PHE A 247 13.35 -8.60 -9.35
CA PHE A 247 14.34 -9.00 -8.35
C PHE A 247 15.75 -9.20 -8.91
N THR A 248 15.87 -9.64 -10.17
CA THR A 248 17.14 -10.08 -10.77
C THR A 248 17.82 -9.05 -11.67
N ILE A 249 17.25 -7.85 -11.78
CA ILE A 249 17.77 -6.79 -12.66
C ILE A 249 19.22 -6.40 -12.36
N ASN A 250 19.59 -6.40 -11.08
CA ASN A 250 20.98 -6.17 -10.64
C ASN A 250 21.55 -7.49 -10.11
N VAL A 251 22.15 -8.25 -11.01
CA VAL A 251 22.72 -9.58 -10.72
C VAL A 251 23.73 -9.55 -9.58
N LYS A 252 24.62 -8.53 -9.54
CA LYS A 252 25.61 -8.40 -8.45
C LYS A 252 24.95 -8.23 -7.09
N ARG A 253 23.92 -7.37 -7.02
CA ARG A 253 23.13 -7.17 -5.81
C ARG A 253 22.37 -8.44 -5.43
N PHE A 254 21.71 -9.09 -6.39
CA PHE A 254 20.99 -10.34 -6.18
C PHE A 254 21.90 -11.40 -5.52
N HIS A 255 23.10 -11.62 -6.06
CA HIS A 255 24.07 -12.53 -5.47
C HIS A 255 24.45 -12.13 -4.04
N LYS A 256 24.67 -10.84 -3.78
CA LYS A 256 25.02 -10.36 -2.44
C LYS A 256 23.89 -10.59 -1.44
N THR A 257 22.65 -10.28 -1.82
CA THR A 257 21.46 -10.54 -0.98
C THR A 257 21.31 -12.04 -0.73
N PHE A 258 21.35 -12.87 -1.78
CA PHE A 258 21.17 -14.31 -1.66
C PHE A 258 22.27 -14.98 -0.85
N PHE A 259 23.53 -14.54 -1.00
CA PHE A 259 24.64 -15.03 -0.19
C PHE A 259 24.37 -14.80 1.31
N VAL A 260 23.89 -13.62 1.69
CA VAL A 260 23.57 -13.32 3.09
C VAL A 260 22.40 -14.18 3.59
N LEU A 261 21.35 -14.34 2.78
CA LEU A 261 20.21 -15.20 3.13
C LEU A 261 20.60 -16.67 3.29
N TYR A 262 21.41 -17.20 2.38
CA TYR A 262 21.88 -18.59 2.41
C TYR A 262 22.69 -18.88 3.68
N ASN A 263 23.60 -17.98 4.05
CA ASN A 263 24.40 -18.18 5.26
C ASN A 263 23.53 -18.21 6.52
N ILE A 264 22.41 -17.49 6.56
CA ILE A 264 21.51 -17.46 7.72
C ILE A 264 20.65 -18.73 7.81
N SER A 265 20.18 -19.27 6.69
CA SER A 265 19.46 -20.56 6.69
C SER A 265 20.30 -21.71 7.25
N CYS A 266 21.63 -21.64 7.10
CA CYS A 266 22.54 -22.64 7.67
C CYS A 266 22.74 -22.51 9.20
N PHE A 267 22.39 -21.38 9.82
CA PHE A 267 22.50 -21.17 11.28
C PHE A 267 21.18 -21.42 12.03
N LEU A 268 20.06 -21.49 11.31
CA LEU A 268 18.72 -21.69 11.88
C LEU A 268 18.21 -23.14 11.77
N CYS A 269 19.00 -24.03 11.15
CA CYS A 269 18.74 -25.48 11.08
C CYS A 269 19.57 -26.24 12.12
#